data_AF-A0A928L814-F1
#
_entry.id   AF-A0A928L814-F1
#
_cell.length_a   1.000
_cell.length_b   1.000
_cell.length_c   1.000
_cell.angle_alpha   90.00
_cell.angle_beta   90.00
_cell.angle_gamma   90.00
#
_symmetry.space_group_name_H-M   'P 1'
#
loop_
_entity.id
_entity.type
_entity.pdbx_description
1 polymer ?
#
loop_
_entity_poly.entity_id
_entity_poly.type
_entity_poly.pdbx_seq_one_letter_code
_entity_poly.pdbx_strand_id
1 'polypeptide(L)'
;MKGGPTMARPRTSPPPRFGLIIWANIAKHQTLKGITDDDLSRLLGFGNPSTIKQRKNHSYIISADEMEQICALLGIEPERLFEK
;
A
#
# COMPACT_ATOMS: atom_id res chain seq x y z
N MET A 1 -15.26 4.54 45.35
CA MET A 1 -15.18 5.87 44.69
C MET A 1 -15.07 5.65 43.20
N LYS A 2 -15.95 6.30 42.42
CA LYS A 2 -16.21 6.06 40.99
C LYS A 2 -15.21 6.82 40.10
N GLY A 3 -14.75 6.16 39.04
CA GLY A 3 -14.40 6.72 37.72
C GLY A 3 -13.39 7.85 37.68
N GLY A 4 -12.10 7.51 37.52
CA GLY A 4 -11.12 8.48 37.02
C GLY A 4 -11.43 8.87 35.56
N PRO A 5 -11.14 10.11 35.13
CA PRO A 5 -11.42 10.55 33.78
C PRO A 5 -10.57 9.77 32.77
N THR A 6 -11.22 8.98 31.91
CA THR A 6 -10.62 8.41 30.71
C THR A 6 -10.17 9.56 29.83
N MET A 7 -8.87 9.89 29.89
CA MET A 7 -8.26 10.81 28.93
C MET A 7 -8.48 10.24 27.52
N ALA A 8 -9.40 10.84 26.78
CA ALA A 8 -9.58 10.55 25.37
C ALA A 8 -8.22 10.79 24.69
N ARG A 9 -7.60 9.71 24.19
CA ARG A 9 -6.38 9.82 23.40
C ARG A 9 -6.62 10.89 22.33
N PRO A 10 -5.68 11.83 22.11
CA PRO A 10 -5.81 12.77 21.01
C PRO A 10 -6.09 11.96 19.75
N ARG A 11 -7.16 12.33 19.04
CA ARG A 11 -7.45 11.76 17.72
C ARG A 11 -6.31 12.24 16.82
N THR A 12 -5.20 11.52 16.84
CA THR A 12 -4.14 11.65 15.85
C THR A 12 -4.86 11.54 14.52
N SER A 13 -4.83 12.61 13.71
CA SER A 13 -5.27 12.57 12.33
C SER A 13 -4.78 11.25 11.73
N PRO A 14 -5.65 10.45 11.08
CA PRO A 14 -5.21 9.17 10.54
C PRO A 14 -3.94 9.43 9.74
N PRO A 15 -2.87 8.64 9.94
CA PRO A 15 -1.61 8.86 9.27
C PRO A 15 -1.89 9.03 7.77
N PRO A 16 -1.14 9.90 7.09
CA PRO A 16 -1.40 10.23 5.70
C PRO A 16 -1.65 8.94 4.90
N ARG A 17 -2.87 8.77 4.38
CA ARG A 17 -3.30 7.56 3.65
C ARG A 17 -2.59 7.39 2.29
N PHE A 18 -1.46 8.06 2.08
CA PHE A 18 -0.66 7.99 0.85
C PHE A 18 -0.31 6.55 0.51
N GLY A 19 0.06 5.72 1.50
CA GLY A 19 0.28 4.29 1.29
C GLY A 19 -0.95 3.58 0.71
N LEU A 20 -2.14 3.84 1.25
CA LEU A 20 -3.39 3.25 0.73
C LEU A 20 -3.72 3.71 -0.69
N ILE A 21 -3.50 4.99 -1.01
CA ILE A 21 -3.75 5.52 -2.36
C ILE A 21 -2.81 4.83 -3.36
N ILE A 22 -1.52 4.78 -3.04
CA ILE A 22 -0.51 4.14 -3.90
C ILE A 22 -0.85 2.67 -4.12
N TRP A 23 -1.13 1.92 -3.04
CA TRP A 23 -1.49 0.50 -3.17
C TRP A 23 -2.81 0.26 -3.89
N ALA A 24 -3.78 1.16 -3.79
CA ALA A 24 -5.01 1.10 -4.58
C ALA A 24 -4.74 1.31 -6.07
N ASN A 25 -3.88 2.28 -6.43
CA ASN A 25 -3.46 2.50 -7.81
C ASN A 25 -2.67 1.31 -8.36
N ILE A 26 -1.75 0.76 -7.57
CA ILE A 26 -1.03 -0.49 -7.90
C ILE A 26 -2.01 -1.64 -8.17
N ALA A 27 -3.08 -1.78 -7.38
CA ALA A 27 -4.10 -2.82 -7.59
C ALA A 27 -4.93 -2.59 -8.87
N LYS A 28 -5.27 -1.34 -9.18
CA LYS A 28 -5.94 -0.97 -10.43
C LYS A 28 -5.11 -1.34 -11.65
N HIS A 29 -3.82 -0.98 -11.65
CA HIS A 29 -2.91 -1.28 -12.76
C HIS A 29 -2.59 -2.77 -12.89
N GLN A 30 -2.49 -3.51 -11.77
CA GLN A 30 -2.41 -4.98 -11.80
C GLN A 30 -3.57 -5.60 -12.57
N THR A 31 -4.79 -5.17 -12.26
CA THR A 31 -6.01 -5.67 -12.90
C THR A 31 -6.02 -5.38 -14.40
N LEU A 32 -5.56 -4.19 -14.81
CA LEU A 32 -5.46 -3.81 -16.22
C LEU A 32 -4.39 -4.58 -17.00
N LYS A 33 -3.31 -4.99 -16.33
CA LYS A 33 -2.16 -5.68 -16.94
C LYS A 33 -2.21 -7.21 -16.79
N GLY A 34 -3.16 -7.74 -16.03
CA GLY A 34 -3.24 -9.16 -15.71
C GLY A 34 -2.13 -9.65 -14.78
N ILE A 35 -1.53 -8.76 -13.98
CA ILE A 35 -0.47 -9.08 -13.01
C ILE A 35 -1.12 -9.50 -11.70
N THR A 36 -0.63 -10.60 -11.12
CA THR A 36 -1.18 -11.17 -9.89
C THR A 36 -0.43 -10.70 -8.63
N ASP A 37 -1.05 -10.92 -7.46
CA ASP A 37 -0.37 -10.72 -6.17
C ASP A 37 0.90 -11.59 -6.03
N ASP A 38 0.93 -12.74 -6.70
CA ASP A 38 2.07 -13.66 -6.68
C ASP A 38 3.26 -13.09 -7.46
N ASP A 39 3.01 -12.49 -8.62
CA ASP A 39 4.03 -11.82 -9.43
C ASP A 39 4.69 -10.68 -8.66
N LEU A 40 3.89 -9.85 -7.98
CA LEU A 40 4.42 -8.80 -7.11
C LEU A 40 5.17 -9.34 -5.90
N SER A 41 4.69 -10.42 -5.31
CA SER A 41 5.36 -11.05 -4.17
C SER A 41 6.72 -11.61 -4.56
N ARG A 42 6.84 -12.18 -5.77
CA ARG A 42 8.11 -12.67 -6.32
C ARG A 42 9.04 -11.53 -6.67
N LEU A 43 8.54 -10.48 -7.32
CA LEU A 43 9.31 -9.29 -7.67
C LEU A 43 9.95 -8.65 -6.44
N LEU A 44 9.16 -8.45 -5.38
CA LEU A 44 9.59 -7.80 -4.15
C LEU A 44 10.28 -8.75 -3.16
N GLY A 45 10.46 -10.02 -3.52
CA GLY A 45 11.14 -11.01 -2.69
C GLY A 45 10.41 -11.40 -1.40
N PHE A 46 9.09 -11.19 -1.30
CA PHE A 46 8.33 -11.56 -0.08
C PHE A 46 8.05 -13.07 0.01
N GLY A 47 8.03 -13.78 -1.12
CA GLY A 47 7.78 -15.22 -1.17
C GLY A 47 6.38 -15.66 -0.68
N ASN A 48 5.46 -14.71 -0.45
CA ASN A 48 4.08 -14.97 -0.05
C ASN A 48 3.13 -13.88 -0.59
N PRO A 49 2.15 -14.22 -1.46
CA PRO A 49 1.18 -13.26 -2.01
C PRO A 49 0.28 -12.62 -0.96
N SER A 50 0.13 -13.24 0.21
CA SER A 50 -0.66 -12.68 1.32
C SER A 50 -0.08 -11.36 1.84
N THR A 51 1.25 -11.17 1.73
CA THR A 51 1.91 -9.92 2.10
C THR A 51 1.44 -8.75 1.22
N ILE A 52 1.26 -8.98 -0.08
CA ILE A 52 0.74 -7.98 -1.01
C ILE A 52 -0.71 -7.62 -0.65
N LYS A 53 -1.53 -8.62 -0.32
CA LYS A 53 -2.91 -8.39 0.14
C LYS A 53 -2.97 -7.57 1.42
N GLN A 54 -2.09 -7.82 2.38
CA GLN A 54 -2.00 -7.00 3.59
C GLN A 54 -1.58 -5.57 3.25
N ARG A 55 -0.58 -5.39 2.38
CA ARG A 55 -0.12 -4.06 1.97
C ARG A 55 -1.19 -3.24 1.25
N LYS A 56 -2.08 -3.87 0.49
CA LYS A 56 -3.25 -3.21 -0.12
C LYS A 56 -4.29 -2.72 0.88
N ASN A 57 -4.47 -3.43 2.00
CA ASN A 57 -5.52 -3.13 2.98
C ASN A 57 -5.05 -2.23 4.13
N HIS A 58 -3.74 -2.03 4.27
CA HIS A 58 -3.14 -1.27 5.35
C HIS A 58 -2.26 -0.14 4.79
N SER A 59 -2.09 0.94 5.54
CA SER A 59 -1.27 2.09 5.12
C SER A 59 0.23 1.80 5.24
N TYR A 60 0.72 0.82 4.49
CA TYR A 60 2.14 0.54 4.39
C TYR A 60 2.84 1.59 3.54
N ILE A 61 3.96 2.09 4.06
CA ILE A 61 4.86 2.95 3.30
C ILE A 61 5.57 2.05 2.29
N ILE A 62 5.60 2.49 1.04
CA ILE A 62 6.36 1.87 -0.03
C ILE A 62 7.72 2.58 -0.14
N SER A 63 8.81 1.82 -0.30
CA SER A 63 10.11 2.42 -0.57
C SER A 63 10.20 2.91 -2.03
N ALA A 64 11.15 3.80 -2.33
CA ALA A 64 11.38 4.25 -3.70
C ALA A 64 11.75 3.07 -4.63
N ASP A 65 12.61 2.17 -4.16
CA ASP A 65 13.02 0.95 -4.88
C ASP A 65 11.83 0.00 -5.14
N GLU A 66 10.99 -0.25 -4.13
CA GLU A 66 9.76 -1.05 -4.31
C GLU A 66 8.83 -0.38 -5.34
N MET A 67 8.72 0.94 -5.31
CA MET A 67 7.90 1.69 -6.25
C MET A 67 8.42 1.56 -7.68
N GLU A 68 9.72 1.76 -7.90
CA GLU A 68 10.35 1.66 -9.22
C GLU A 68 10.18 0.25 -9.80
N GLN A 69 10.41 -0.79 -9.01
CA GLN A 69 10.23 -2.17 -9.45
C GLN A 69 8.77 -2.46 -9.84
N ILE A 70 7.80 -2.05 -9.00
CA ILE A 70 6.38 -2.25 -9.29
C ILE A 70 5.95 -1.47 -10.55
N CYS A 71 6.39 -0.22 -10.69
CA CYS A 71 6.14 0.60 -11.86
C CYS A 71 6.71 -0.02 -13.14
N ALA A 72 7.94 -0.55 -13.09
CA ALA A 72 8.57 -1.24 -14.19
C ALA A 72 7.78 -2.50 -14.60
N LEU A 73 7.33 -3.31 -13.63
CA LEU A 73 6.51 -4.49 -13.90
C LEU A 73 5.15 -4.11 -14.52
N LEU A 74 4.51 -3.06 -14.00
CA LEU A 74 3.23 -2.57 -14.50
C LEU A 74 3.34 -1.80 -15.83
N GLY A 75 4.55 -1.38 -16.20
CA GLY A 75 4.81 -0.51 -17.36
C GLY A 75 4.11 0.84 -17.23
N ILE A 76 4.26 1.49 -16.07
CA ILE A 76 3.70 2.81 -15.76
C ILE A 76 4.75 3.73 -15.14
N GLU A 77 4.58 5.04 -15.31
CA GLU A 77 5.39 6.04 -14.62
C GLU A 77 5.00 6.13 -13.13
N PRO A 78 5.93 6.42 -12.21
CA PRO A 78 5.65 6.56 -10.77
C PRO A 78 4.58 7.60 -10.45
N GLU A 79 4.51 8.68 -11.24
CA GLU A 79 3.52 9.76 -11.09
C GLU A 79 2.08 9.23 -11.15
N ARG A 80 1.83 8.18 -11.94
CA ARG A 80 0.53 7.51 -12.06
C ARG A 80 0.04 6.90 -10.75
N LEU A 81 0.95 6.56 -9.83
CA LEU A 81 0.59 6.00 -8.53
C LEU A 81 0.09 7.05 -7.53
N PHE A 82 0.32 8.34 -7.81
CA PHE A 82 -0.12 9.46 -6.99
C PHE A 82 -1.39 10.13 -7.52
N GLU A 83 -1.84 9.76 -8.72
CA GLU A 83 -3.10 10.24 -9.28
C GLU A 83 -4.29 9.76 -8.43
N LYS A 84 -5.28 10.64 -8.23
CA LYS A 84 -6.48 10.36 -7.43
C LYS A 84 -7.63 9.85 -8.29
#